data_AF-A0A0M8WHX3-F1
#
_entry.id   AF-A0A0M8WHX3-F1
#
_cell.length_a   1.000
_cell.length_b   1.000
_cell.length_c   1.000
_cell.angle_alpha   90.00
_cell.angle_beta   90.00
_cell.angle_gamma   90.00
#
_symmetry.space_group_name_H-M   'P 1'
#
loop_
_entity.id
_entity.type
_entity.pdbx_description
1 polymer ?
#
loop_
_entity_poly.entity_id
_entity_poly.type
_entity_poly.pdbx_seq_one_letter_code
_entity_poly.pdbx_strand_id
1 'polypeptide(L)'
;MPDRLHVLTAIYQSDRADRATTLTVSLATIGVATTYLIGTIAFYDKLDLLGWAISLLPFPMLCTAAFHSQLLNLAAVRARSVLTLERALLAAAGPDQSHPVDPSHVGATAAEHATNIHTAGTPHRLAMLIAYGGAGVIPLAYTVLMLIKAAHHLNGWVAVPAVFYLVLLVPITFAWRDSAAKLDFDAITSASGCEAG
;
A
#
# COMPACT_ATOMS: atom_id res chain seq x y z
N MET A 1 4.34 37.39 -4.49
CA MET A 1 3.73 36.51 -3.46
C MET A 1 2.46 35.79 -3.92
N PRO A 2 1.48 36.40 -4.62
CA PRO A 2 0.26 35.67 -5.05
C PRO A 2 0.55 34.51 -6.01
N ASP A 3 1.54 34.63 -6.90
CA ASP A 3 1.88 33.57 -7.85
C ASP A 3 2.32 32.27 -7.18
N ARG A 4 3.07 32.36 -6.07
CA ARG A 4 3.51 31.18 -5.30
C ARG A 4 2.32 30.44 -4.68
N LEU A 5 1.34 31.18 -4.17
CA LEU A 5 0.14 30.62 -3.54
C LEU A 5 -0.79 29.99 -4.60
N HIS A 6 -0.93 30.62 -5.76
CA HIS A 6 -1.63 30.05 -6.91
C HIS A 6 -0.99 28.74 -7.40
N VAL A 7 0.35 28.69 -7.52
CA VAL A 7 1.07 27.48 -7.93
C VAL A 7 0.91 26.35 -6.90
N LEU A 8 1.09 26.62 -5.61
CA LEU A 8 0.91 25.63 -4.55
C LEU A 8 -0.54 25.09 -4.50
N THR A 9 -1.53 25.98 -4.70
CA THR A 9 -2.95 25.58 -4.75
C THR A 9 -3.25 24.72 -5.96
N ALA A 10 -2.70 25.06 -7.14
CA ALA A 10 -2.86 24.25 -8.35
C ALA A 10 -2.26 22.86 -8.18
N ILE A 11 -1.06 22.75 -7.57
CA ILE A 11 -0.42 21.46 -7.27
C ILE A 11 -1.27 20.65 -6.28
N TYR A 12 -1.80 21.29 -5.22
CA TYR A 12 -2.65 20.61 -4.24
C TYR A 12 -3.96 20.08 -4.86
N GLN A 13 -4.62 20.86 -5.72
CA GLN A 13 -5.82 20.44 -6.44
C GLN A 13 -5.53 19.31 -7.43
N SER A 14 -4.39 19.40 -8.14
CA SER A 14 -3.92 18.33 -9.03
C SER A 14 -3.70 17.03 -8.27
N ASP A 15 -3.03 17.05 -7.12
CA ASP A 15 -2.81 15.85 -6.31
C ASP A 15 -4.13 15.26 -5.79
N ARG A 16 -5.08 16.11 -5.40
CA ARG A 16 -6.43 15.66 -4.98
C ARG A 16 -7.18 14.93 -6.09
N ALA A 17 -7.15 15.42 -7.33
CA ALA A 17 -7.78 14.74 -8.46
C ALA A 17 -7.17 13.35 -8.69
N ASP A 18 -5.86 13.26 -8.50
CA ASP A 18 -5.06 12.05 -8.70
C ASP A 18 -5.29 10.95 -7.64
N ARG A 19 -5.86 11.31 -6.48
CA ARG A 19 -6.26 10.33 -5.42
C ARG A 19 -7.38 9.41 -5.88
N ALA A 20 -8.38 9.93 -6.59
CA ALA A 20 -9.51 9.14 -7.08
C ALA A 20 -9.05 8.03 -8.05
N THR A 21 -8.08 8.36 -8.91
CA THR A 21 -7.43 7.41 -9.82
C THR A 21 -6.71 6.32 -9.04
N THR A 22 -5.93 6.69 -8.02
CA THR A 22 -5.17 5.73 -7.19
C THR A 22 -6.10 4.76 -6.45
N LEU A 23 -7.22 5.25 -5.91
CA LEU A 23 -8.23 4.41 -5.26
C LEU A 23 -8.88 3.44 -6.25
N THR A 24 -9.23 3.92 -7.45
CA THR A 24 -9.81 3.09 -8.50
C THR A 24 -8.88 1.96 -8.92
N VAL A 25 -7.61 2.27 -9.15
CA VAL A 25 -6.58 1.28 -9.51
C VAL A 25 -6.36 0.27 -8.37
N SER A 26 -6.38 0.72 -7.11
CA SER A 26 -6.27 -0.16 -5.95
C SER A 26 -7.45 -1.13 -5.85
N LEU A 27 -8.68 -0.63 -6.04
CA LEU A 27 -9.89 -1.45 -6.02
C LEU A 27 -9.88 -2.48 -7.16
N ALA A 28 -9.47 -2.06 -8.36
CA ALA A 28 -9.31 -2.95 -9.51
C ALA A 28 -8.28 -4.05 -9.23
N THR A 29 -7.16 -3.71 -8.61
CA THR A 29 -6.10 -4.66 -8.23
C THR A 29 -6.62 -5.72 -7.25
N ILE A 30 -7.38 -5.31 -6.23
CA ILE A 30 -8.02 -6.21 -5.28
C ILE A 30 -9.06 -7.10 -5.99
N GLY A 31 -9.85 -6.54 -6.90
CA GLY A 31 -10.82 -7.28 -7.70
C GLY A 31 -10.17 -8.35 -8.56
N VAL A 32 -9.06 -8.03 -9.23
CA VAL A 32 -8.27 -8.99 -10.03
C VAL A 32 -7.72 -10.10 -9.14
N ALA A 33 -7.09 -9.77 -8.01
CA ALA A 33 -6.54 -10.75 -7.07
C ALA A 33 -7.62 -11.71 -6.56
N THR A 34 -8.77 -11.16 -6.16
CA THR A 34 -9.90 -11.91 -5.59
C THR A 34 -10.53 -12.82 -6.63
N THR A 35 -10.75 -12.32 -7.86
CA THR A 35 -11.31 -13.11 -8.96
C THR A 35 -10.37 -14.26 -9.34
N TYR A 36 -9.06 -13.99 -9.39
CA TYR A 36 -8.06 -15.02 -9.66
C TYR A 36 -8.06 -16.12 -8.58
N LEU A 37 -8.10 -15.74 -7.32
CA LEU A 37 -8.17 -16.67 -6.19
C LEU A 37 -9.44 -17.52 -6.23
N ILE A 38 -10.62 -16.89 -6.38
CA ILE A 38 -11.91 -17.60 -6.46
C ILE A 38 -11.93 -18.55 -7.67
N GLY A 39 -11.46 -18.09 -8.83
CA GLY A 39 -11.37 -18.92 -10.03
C GLY A 39 -10.50 -20.15 -9.82
N THR A 40 -9.32 -19.97 -9.23
CA THR A 40 -8.39 -21.10 -8.97
C THR A 40 -8.93 -22.08 -7.91
N ILE A 41 -9.65 -21.59 -6.91
CA ILE A 41 -10.37 -22.43 -5.94
C ILE A 41 -11.49 -23.23 -6.60
N ALA A 42 -12.27 -22.61 -7.49
CA ALA A 42 -13.38 -23.27 -8.18
C ALA A 42 -12.94 -24.46 -9.05
N PHE A 43 -11.69 -24.43 -9.53
CA PHE A 43 -11.09 -25.51 -10.31
C PHE A 43 -10.09 -26.34 -9.52
N TYR A 44 -10.04 -26.22 -8.19
CA TYR A 44 -8.98 -26.79 -7.37
C TYR A 44 -8.76 -28.29 -7.62
N ASP A 45 -9.84 -29.09 -7.64
CA ASP A 45 -9.76 -30.54 -7.87
C ASP A 45 -9.30 -30.90 -9.29
N LYS A 46 -9.55 -30.01 -10.25
CA LYS A 46 -9.12 -30.17 -11.64
C LYS A 46 -7.70 -29.67 -11.89
N LEU A 47 -7.07 -29.00 -10.91
CA LEU A 47 -5.70 -28.52 -11.06
C LEU A 47 -4.70 -29.65 -11.26
N ASP A 48 -4.99 -30.86 -10.78
CA ASP A 48 -4.10 -32.02 -10.95
C ASP A 48 -3.90 -32.39 -12.43
N LEU A 49 -4.85 -32.05 -13.31
CA LEU A 49 -4.68 -32.21 -14.76
C LEU A 49 -3.57 -31.32 -15.35
N LEU A 50 -3.20 -30.23 -14.67
CA LEU A 50 -2.10 -29.36 -15.08
C LEU A 50 -0.73 -29.93 -14.70
N GLY A 51 -0.68 -30.92 -13.80
CA GLY A 51 0.56 -31.56 -13.34
C GLY A 51 1.59 -30.55 -12.82
N TRP A 52 2.75 -30.46 -13.49
CA TRP A 52 3.82 -29.54 -13.10
C TRP A 52 3.46 -28.06 -13.27
N ALA A 53 2.55 -27.72 -14.18
CA ALA A 53 2.19 -26.34 -14.49
C ALA A 53 1.42 -25.66 -13.34
N ILE A 54 0.91 -26.43 -12.36
CA ILE A 54 0.36 -25.91 -11.10
C ILE A 54 1.37 -24.99 -10.40
N SER A 55 2.67 -25.29 -10.52
CA SER A 55 3.74 -24.49 -9.93
C SER A 55 3.82 -23.07 -10.49
N LEU A 56 3.19 -22.75 -11.63
CA LEU A 56 3.16 -21.42 -12.24
C LEU A 56 1.99 -20.56 -11.75
N LEU A 57 0.96 -21.15 -11.11
CA LEU A 57 -0.24 -20.43 -10.65
C LEU A 57 0.05 -19.34 -9.59
N PRO A 58 1.04 -19.49 -8.69
CA PRO A 58 1.39 -18.41 -7.76
C PRO A 58 1.92 -17.15 -8.45
N PHE A 59 2.46 -17.26 -9.66
CA PHE A 59 3.14 -16.15 -10.31
C PHE A 59 2.22 -14.94 -10.56
N PRO A 60 1.03 -15.06 -11.20
CA PRO A 60 0.10 -13.93 -11.32
C PRO A 60 -0.26 -13.28 -9.98
N MET A 61 -0.47 -14.07 -8.93
CA MET A 61 -0.82 -13.56 -7.61
C MET A 61 0.33 -12.75 -6.98
N LEU A 62 1.57 -13.20 -7.16
CA LEU A 62 2.76 -12.47 -6.71
C LEU A 62 2.98 -11.17 -7.51
N CYS A 63 2.69 -11.17 -8.81
CA CYS A 63 2.70 -9.95 -9.62
C CYS A 63 1.68 -8.93 -9.10
N THR A 64 0.47 -9.37 -8.73
CA THR A 64 -0.54 -8.50 -8.13
C THR A 64 -0.10 -7.96 -6.77
N ALA A 65 0.54 -8.79 -5.93
CA ALA A 65 1.10 -8.36 -4.64
C ALA A 65 2.24 -7.33 -4.83
N ALA A 66 3.13 -7.56 -5.80
CA ALA A 66 4.18 -6.61 -6.15
C ALA A 66 3.61 -5.28 -6.63
N PHE A 67 2.63 -5.30 -7.53
CA PHE A 67 1.94 -4.09 -8.00
C PHE A 67 1.25 -3.34 -6.85
N HIS A 68 0.57 -4.07 -5.97
CA HIS A 68 -0.05 -3.50 -4.77
C HIS A 68 0.98 -2.81 -3.85
N SER A 69 2.18 -3.40 -3.67
CA SER A 69 3.25 -2.76 -2.90
C SER A 69 3.71 -1.43 -3.50
N GLN A 70 3.75 -1.33 -4.84
CA GLN A 70 4.11 -0.10 -5.54
C GLN A 70 3.03 0.99 -5.39
N LEU A 71 1.76 0.60 -5.48
CA LEU A 71 0.65 1.51 -5.22
C LEU A 71 0.70 2.06 -3.79
N LEU A 72 1.02 1.22 -2.81
CA LEU A 72 1.15 1.63 -1.42
C LEU A 72 2.31 2.63 -1.24
N ASN A 73 3.47 2.36 -1.82
CA ASN A 73 4.60 3.29 -1.80
C ASN A 73 4.24 4.64 -2.44
N LEU A 74 3.59 4.62 -3.61
CA LEU A 74 3.14 5.83 -4.31
C LEU A 74 2.15 6.62 -3.46
N ALA A 75 1.19 5.94 -2.83
CA ALA A 75 0.23 6.55 -1.92
C ALA A 75 0.92 7.19 -0.70
N ALA A 76 1.90 6.51 -0.10
CA ALA A 76 2.66 7.03 1.04
C ALA A 76 3.49 8.28 0.68
N VAL A 77 4.18 8.25 -0.48
CA VAL A 77 4.96 9.42 -0.97
C VAL A 77 4.03 10.60 -1.27
N ARG A 78 2.86 10.36 -1.89
CA ARG A 78 1.88 11.42 -2.16
C ARG A 78 1.30 12.00 -0.88
N ALA A 79 0.94 11.17 0.10
CA ALA A 79 0.47 11.64 1.39
C ALA A 79 1.47 12.61 2.04
N ARG A 80 2.76 12.28 2.02
CA ARG A 80 3.84 13.18 2.51
C ARG A 80 3.95 14.48 1.73
N SER A 81 3.86 14.42 0.40
CA SER A 81 3.88 15.60 -0.46
C SER A 81 2.75 16.57 -0.09
N VAL A 82 1.53 16.04 0.03
CA VAL A 82 0.34 16.83 0.37
C VAL A 82 0.46 17.48 1.75
N LEU A 83 0.92 16.74 2.76
CA LEU A 83 1.14 17.29 4.10
C LEU A 83 2.18 18.42 4.09
N THR A 84 3.23 18.28 3.28
CA THR A 84 4.27 19.32 3.13
C THR A 84 3.72 20.56 2.44
N LEU A 85 2.94 20.38 1.37
CA LEU A 85 2.23 21.45 0.65
C LEU A 85 1.24 22.18 1.56
N GLU A 86 0.46 21.44 2.35
CA GLU A 86 -0.51 22.00 3.30
C GLU A 86 0.17 22.85 4.36
N ARG A 87 1.27 22.36 4.97
CA ARG A 87 2.06 23.14 5.93
C ARG A 87 2.63 24.42 5.31
N ALA A 88 3.12 24.34 4.07
CA ALA A 88 3.64 25.50 3.35
C ALA A 88 2.54 26.53 3.00
N LEU A 89 1.34 26.07 2.64
CA LEU A 89 0.18 26.92 2.37
C LEU A 89 -0.32 27.61 3.64
N LEU A 90 -0.44 26.88 4.76
CA LEU A 90 -0.84 27.43 6.05
C LEU A 90 0.16 28.47 6.56
N ALA A 91 1.47 28.20 6.44
CA ALA A 91 2.51 29.15 6.81
C ALA A 91 2.49 30.43 5.94
N ALA A 92 2.16 30.31 4.65
CA ALA A 92 2.05 31.45 3.74
C ALA A 92 0.76 32.28 3.94
N ALA A 93 -0.29 31.69 4.53
CA ALA A 93 -1.56 32.36 4.77
C ALA A 93 -1.57 33.31 5.98
N GLY A 94 -0.48 33.34 6.77
CA GLY A 94 -0.22 34.31 7.84
C GLY A 94 -1.08 34.18 9.10
N PRO A 95 -0.59 34.64 10.28
CA PRO A 95 -1.30 34.60 11.56
C PRO A 95 -2.42 35.66 11.70
N ASP A 96 -2.68 36.46 10.66
CA ASP A 96 -3.61 37.61 10.70
C ASP A 96 -5.07 37.23 10.39
N GLN A 97 -5.39 35.92 10.41
CA GLN A 97 -6.75 35.45 10.24
C GLN A 97 -7.48 35.45 11.58
N SER A 98 -8.57 36.21 11.64
CA SER A 98 -9.49 36.36 12.77
C SER A 98 -10.13 35.06 13.28
N HIS A 99 -9.97 33.96 12.53
CA HIS A 99 -10.26 32.60 12.99
C HIS A 99 -9.04 31.72 12.75
N PRO A 100 -8.28 31.33 13.80
CA PRO A 100 -7.23 30.33 13.66
C PRO A 100 -7.87 29.02 13.16
N VAL A 101 -7.56 28.64 11.93
CA VAL A 101 -8.00 27.36 11.36
C VAL A 101 -7.16 26.27 12.03
N ASP A 102 -7.79 25.48 12.88
CA ASP A 102 -7.14 24.35 13.52
C ASP A 102 -6.75 23.30 12.45
N PRO A 103 -5.45 23.06 12.21
CA PRO A 103 -4.98 22.10 11.21
C PRO A 103 -5.45 20.67 11.51
N SER A 104 -5.76 20.34 12.77
CA SER A 104 -6.19 18.99 13.15
C SER A 104 -7.61 18.63 12.68
N HIS A 105 -8.41 19.63 12.27
CA HIS A 105 -9.81 19.46 11.88
C HIS A 105 -10.07 19.69 10.38
N VAL A 106 -9.07 20.13 9.61
CA VAL A 106 -9.22 20.47 8.20
C VAL A 106 -8.02 19.94 7.39
N GLY A 107 -8.24 19.56 6.13
CA GLY A 107 -7.16 19.23 5.19
C GLY A 107 -6.66 17.78 5.27
N ALA A 108 -5.44 17.54 4.77
CA ALA A 108 -4.80 16.23 4.80
C ALA A 108 -4.24 15.89 6.18
N THR A 109 -4.01 16.89 7.05
CA THR A 109 -3.63 16.68 8.45
C THR A 109 -4.73 15.99 9.27
N ALA A 110 -6.00 16.36 9.05
CA ALA A 110 -7.14 15.64 9.63
C ALA A 110 -7.26 14.20 9.09
N ALA A 111 -6.95 14.00 7.80
CA ALA A 111 -6.93 12.68 7.18
C ALA A 111 -5.79 11.81 7.73
N GLU A 112 -4.63 12.39 8.02
CA GLU A 112 -3.50 11.72 8.71
C GLU A 112 -3.94 11.24 10.09
N HIS A 113 -4.60 12.09 10.88
CA HIS A 113 -5.10 11.71 12.21
C HIS A 113 -6.09 10.54 12.17
N ALA A 114 -6.93 10.48 11.13
CA ALA A 114 -7.90 9.40 10.92
C ALA A 114 -7.27 8.10 10.38
N THR A 115 -6.09 8.18 9.76
CA THR A 115 -5.45 7.03 9.08
C THR A 115 -4.16 6.55 9.73
N ASN A 116 -3.58 7.29 10.67
CA ASN A 116 -2.42 6.85 11.43
C ASN A 116 -2.80 5.71 12.39
N ILE A 117 -2.04 4.61 12.34
CA ILE A 117 -2.29 3.39 13.11
C ILE A 117 -2.18 3.62 14.63
N HIS A 118 -1.48 4.69 15.04
CA HIS A 118 -1.25 5.06 16.43
C HIS A 118 -2.32 5.99 17.01
N THR A 119 -2.99 6.80 16.18
CA THR A 119 -4.05 7.75 16.61
C THR A 119 -5.45 7.30 16.24
N ALA A 120 -5.61 6.39 15.28
CA ALA A 120 -6.90 5.91 14.83
C ALA A 120 -7.62 5.08 15.91
N GLY A 121 -8.94 5.22 15.97
CA GLY A 121 -9.79 4.40 16.84
C GLY A 121 -9.60 2.91 16.59
N THR A 122 -9.73 2.11 17.65
CA THR A 122 -9.57 0.64 17.65
C THR A 122 -10.19 -0.10 16.45
N PRO A 123 -11.42 0.21 15.98
CA PRO A 123 -11.99 -0.48 14.82
C PRO A 123 -11.24 -0.21 13.51
N HIS A 124 -10.74 1.00 13.28
CA HIS A 124 -9.96 1.33 12.08
C HIS A 124 -8.58 0.67 12.10
N ARG A 125 -7.96 0.57 13.28
CA ARG A 125 -6.71 -0.17 13.47
C ARG A 125 -6.87 -1.66 13.12
N LEU A 126 -7.97 -2.27 13.53
CA LEU A 126 -8.26 -3.67 13.18
C LEU A 126 -8.49 -3.83 11.66
N ALA A 127 -9.25 -2.93 11.04
CA ALA A 127 -9.46 -2.94 9.60
C ALA A 127 -8.14 -2.78 8.82
N MET A 128 -7.24 -1.90 9.28
CA MET A 128 -5.89 -1.77 8.72
C MET A 128 -5.08 -3.06 8.90
N LEU A 129 -5.08 -3.66 10.09
CA LEU A 129 -4.38 -4.93 10.32
C LEU A 129 -4.91 -6.06 9.42
N ILE A 130 -6.22 -6.12 9.18
CA ILE A 130 -6.82 -7.11 8.27
C ILE A 130 -6.41 -6.81 6.82
N ALA A 131 -6.51 -5.57 6.37
CA ALA A 131 -6.20 -5.19 5.00
C ALA A 131 -4.72 -5.42 4.68
N TYR A 132 -3.83 -4.96 5.56
CA TYR A 132 -2.39 -5.15 5.43
C TYR A 132 -2.05 -6.63 5.63
N GLY A 133 -2.43 -7.24 6.76
CA GLY A 133 -2.13 -8.64 7.05
C GLY A 133 -2.59 -9.59 5.94
N GLY A 134 -3.79 -9.37 5.41
CA GLY A 134 -4.34 -10.13 4.29
C GLY A 134 -3.50 -10.03 3.01
N ALA A 135 -3.04 -8.83 2.65
CA ALA A 135 -2.23 -8.62 1.45
C ALA A 135 -0.88 -9.35 1.49
N GLY A 136 -0.33 -9.61 2.69
CA GLY A 136 0.89 -10.43 2.86
C GLY A 136 0.59 -11.93 3.01
N VAL A 137 -0.40 -12.28 3.84
CA VAL A 137 -0.71 -13.68 4.19
C VAL A 137 -1.34 -14.43 3.03
N ILE A 138 -2.25 -13.81 2.27
CA ILE A 138 -2.99 -14.49 1.20
C ILE A 138 -2.05 -14.96 0.07
N PRO A 139 -1.18 -14.12 -0.52
CA PRO A 139 -0.27 -14.58 -1.57
C PRO A 139 0.71 -15.63 -1.07
N LEU A 140 1.18 -15.53 0.17
CA LEU A 140 2.07 -16.51 0.78
C LEU A 140 1.38 -17.86 0.94
N ALA A 141 0.20 -17.88 1.59
CA ALA A 141 -0.58 -19.10 1.79
C ALA A 141 -0.94 -19.75 0.45
N TYR A 142 -1.34 -18.95 -0.54
CA TYR A 142 -1.62 -19.41 -1.89
C TYR A 142 -0.39 -20.06 -2.56
N THR A 143 0.77 -19.41 -2.45
CA THR A 143 2.03 -19.92 -3.02
C THR A 143 2.41 -21.26 -2.39
N VAL A 144 2.36 -21.35 -1.05
CA VAL A 144 2.65 -22.59 -0.32
C VAL A 144 1.70 -23.71 -0.73
N LEU A 145 0.40 -23.42 -0.78
CA LEU A 145 -0.63 -24.41 -1.13
C LEU A 145 -0.45 -24.96 -2.55
N MET A 146 -0.15 -24.10 -3.53
CA MET A 146 0.11 -24.55 -4.90
C MET A 146 1.43 -25.30 -5.05
N LEU A 147 2.47 -24.94 -4.30
CA LEU A 147 3.74 -25.68 -4.28
C LEU A 147 3.58 -27.08 -3.67
N ILE A 148 2.81 -27.21 -2.58
CA ILE A 148 2.47 -28.52 -2.00
C ILE A 148 1.76 -29.38 -3.04
N LYS A 149 0.76 -28.82 -3.72
CA LYS A 149 0.02 -29.53 -4.77
C LYS A 149 0.91 -29.92 -5.96
N ALA A 150 1.80 -29.04 -6.38
CA ALA A 150 2.76 -29.32 -7.44
C ALA A 150 3.83 -30.36 -7.03
N ALA A 151 4.17 -30.49 -5.75
CA ALA A 151 5.19 -31.41 -5.26
C ALA A 151 4.83 -32.88 -5.53
N HIS A 152 3.54 -33.22 -5.52
CA HIS A 152 3.05 -34.54 -5.90
C HIS A 152 3.40 -34.93 -7.34
N HIS A 153 3.62 -33.95 -8.22
CA HIS A 153 3.91 -34.15 -9.64
C HIS A 153 5.39 -33.97 -10.00
N LEU A 154 6.19 -33.31 -9.14
CA LEU A 154 7.53 -32.83 -9.49
C LEU A 154 8.70 -33.54 -8.79
N ASN A 155 8.44 -34.51 -7.91
CA ASN A 155 9.43 -35.43 -7.30
C ASN A 155 10.85 -34.82 -7.07
N GLY A 156 10.93 -33.69 -6.36
CA GLY A 156 12.17 -32.96 -6.05
C GLY A 156 12.41 -31.66 -6.84
N TRP A 157 11.91 -31.55 -8.08
CA TRP A 157 12.03 -30.34 -8.91
C TRP A 157 11.19 -29.16 -8.40
N VAL A 158 10.35 -29.36 -7.38
CA VAL A 158 9.61 -28.28 -6.69
C VAL A 158 10.54 -27.26 -6.04
N ALA A 159 11.79 -27.64 -5.73
CA ALA A 159 12.78 -26.71 -5.19
C ALA A 159 13.04 -25.52 -6.12
N VAL A 160 12.98 -25.72 -7.44
CA VAL A 160 13.23 -24.66 -8.43
C VAL A 160 12.16 -23.54 -8.34
N PRO A 161 10.86 -23.81 -8.50
CA PRO A 161 9.83 -22.78 -8.32
C PRO A 161 9.78 -22.25 -6.89
N ALA A 162 10.06 -23.08 -5.87
CA ALA A 162 10.11 -22.60 -4.48
C ALA A 162 11.20 -21.55 -4.26
N VAL A 163 12.42 -21.78 -4.77
CA VAL A 163 13.53 -20.81 -4.69
C VAL A 163 13.20 -19.56 -5.51
N PHE A 164 12.64 -19.73 -6.72
CA PHE A 164 12.21 -18.61 -7.55
C PHE A 164 11.19 -17.70 -6.82
N TYR A 165 10.17 -18.30 -6.19
CA TYR A 165 9.18 -17.52 -5.44
C TYR A 165 9.73 -16.90 -4.16
N LEU A 166 10.67 -17.56 -3.49
CA LEU A 166 11.41 -16.95 -2.38
C LEU A 166 12.16 -15.69 -2.83
N VAL A 167 12.88 -15.78 -3.94
CA VAL A 167 13.61 -14.63 -4.52
C VAL A 167 12.66 -13.49 -4.89
N LEU A 168 11.46 -13.78 -5.40
CA LEU A 168 10.45 -12.76 -5.69
C LEU A 168 9.80 -12.16 -4.44
N LEU A 169 9.58 -12.95 -3.39
CA LEU A 169 8.98 -12.48 -2.14
C LEU A 169 9.89 -11.53 -1.38
N VAL A 170 11.22 -11.67 -1.49
CA VAL A 170 12.19 -10.77 -0.83
C VAL A 170 11.97 -9.30 -1.21
N PRO A 171 12.05 -8.85 -2.47
CA PRO A 171 11.84 -7.45 -2.82
C PRO A 171 10.41 -6.99 -2.53
N ILE A 172 9.40 -7.87 -2.67
CA ILE A 172 8.01 -7.54 -2.33
C ILE A 172 7.90 -7.20 -0.85
N THR A 173 8.39 -8.07 0.04
CA THR A 173 8.34 -7.86 1.49
C THR A 173 9.14 -6.64 1.92
N PHE A 174 10.31 -6.38 1.33
CA PHE A 174 11.07 -5.16 1.59
C PHE A 174 10.34 -3.89 1.15
N ALA A 175 9.80 -3.87 -0.07
CA ALA A 175 9.02 -2.73 -0.58
C ALA A 175 7.79 -2.46 0.30
N TRP A 176 7.16 -3.53 0.77
CA TRP A 176 5.97 -3.45 1.61
C TRP A 176 6.30 -2.96 3.01
N ARG A 177 7.40 -3.44 3.62
CA ARG A 177 7.92 -2.95 4.91
C ARG A 177 8.33 -1.47 4.83
N ASP A 178 9.05 -1.09 3.78
CA ASP A 178 9.46 0.30 3.56
C ASP A 178 8.24 1.23 3.38
N SER A 179 7.23 0.78 2.63
CA SER A 179 5.98 1.52 2.46
C SER A 179 5.20 1.66 3.77
N ALA A 180 5.14 0.59 4.59
CA ALA A 180 4.50 0.64 5.90
C ALA A 180 5.23 1.58 6.87
N ALA A 181 6.57 1.55 6.88
CA ALA A 181 7.36 2.49 7.67
C ALA A 181 7.17 3.94 7.19
N LYS A 182 6.91 4.15 5.89
CA LYS A 182 6.65 5.49 5.38
C LYS A 182 5.32 6.10 5.83
N LEU A 183 4.37 5.25 6.22
CA LEU A 183 3.06 5.62 6.77
C LEU A 183 3.11 5.89 8.29
N ASP A 184 4.26 5.63 8.94
CA ASP A 184 4.53 6.06 10.30
C ASP A 184 5.12 7.48 10.27
N PHE A 185 4.29 8.47 10.58
CA PHE A 185 4.63 9.89 10.45
C PHE A 185 5.31 10.47 11.71
N ASP A 186 5.32 9.72 12.83
CA ASP A 186 5.92 10.16 14.11
C ASP A 186 7.46 10.18 14.08
N ALA A 187 8.09 9.40 13.20
CA ALA A 187 9.55 9.37 13.04
C ALA A 187 10.12 10.65 12.39
N ILE A 188 9.28 11.50 11.78
CA ILE A 188 9.73 12.66 10.99
C ILE A 188 9.61 13.97 11.77
N THR A 189 8.59 14.12 12.63
CA THR A 189 8.45 15.29 13.51
C THR A 189 9.61 15.41 14.51
N SER A 190 10.20 14.29 14.94
CA SER A 190 11.40 14.28 15.77
C SER A 190 12.68 14.67 15.02
N ALA A 191 12.78 14.37 13.72
CA ALA A 191 13.94 14.73 12.91
C ALA A 191 13.94 16.22 12.50
N SER A 192 12.79 16.79 12.15
CA SER A 192 12.69 18.22 11.81
C SER A 192 12.76 19.15 13.03
N GLY A 193 12.57 18.63 14.25
CA GLY A 193 12.76 19.38 15.49
C GLY A 193 14.23 19.55 15.89
N CYS A 194 15.15 18.77 15.32
CA CYS A 194 16.58 18.80 15.69
C CYS A 194 17.39 19.82 14.85
N GLU A 195 16.86 20.34 13.75
CA GLU A 195 17.51 21.38 12.93
C GLU A 195 17.04 22.81 13.27
N ALA A 196 16.17 22.97 14.29
CA ALA A 196 15.62 24.26 14.72
C ALA A 196 15.97 24.65 16.16
N GLY A 197 17.05 24.08 16.71
CA GLY A 197 17.61 24.41 18.03
C GLY A 197 18.88 25.25 17.93
#